data_AF-A0A146K4K6-F1
#
_entry.id   AF-A0A146K4K6-F1
#
_cell.length_a   1.000
_cell.length_b   1.000
_cell.length_c   1.000
_cell.angle_alpha   90.00
_cell.angle_beta   90.00
_cell.angle_gamma   90.00
#
_symmetry.space_group_name_H-M   'P 1'
#
loop_
_entity.id
_entity.type
_entity.pdbx_description
1 polymer ?
#
loop_
_entity_poly.entity_id
_entity_poly.type
_entity_poly.pdbx_seq_one_letter_code
_entity_poly.pdbx_strand_id
1 'polypeptide(L)'
;MSFGRQTVALDVVAFRNAFARCLSNISHAVSTESDNRALCEEFEKIAQFQKRGFWGRVGYVINADSVQCERYYTKQFQTAAYSDALSGDDKAFLEEQTVTLYQNGAGKRQIADRCKELMKNRDICPSRIESLVFHTLQKNSQRQQKQQLKPVQYSTCFETMVTGTMSDVEMKSQQLQQKCCSVLFNDESEIDFMQCNLACPVEFVLDPFE
;
A
#
# COMPACT_ATOMS: atom_id res chain seq x y z
N MET A 1 -19.86 17.70 -19.55
CA MET A 1 -18.71 18.57 -19.88
C MET A 1 -17.51 18.07 -19.09
N SER A 2 -16.58 17.37 -19.73
CA SER A 2 -15.37 16.88 -19.07
C SER A 2 -14.33 18.00 -19.07
N PHE A 3 -14.12 18.63 -17.91
CA PHE A 3 -13.02 19.55 -17.72
C PHE A 3 -11.71 18.74 -17.77
N GLY A 4 -10.97 18.86 -18.87
CA GLY A 4 -9.63 18.34 -18.97
C GLY A 4 -8.79 18.95 -17.86
N ARG A 5 -8.38 18.14 -16.87
CA ARG A 5 -7.50 18.60 -15.80
C ARG A 5 -6.14 18.91 -16.41
N GLN A 6 -5.88 20.19 -16.68
CA GLN A 6 -4.52 20.65 -16.93
C GLN A 6 -3.70 20.39 -15.67
N THR A 7 -2.71 19.52 -15.76
CA THR A 7 -1.69 19.35 -14.72
C THR A 7 -0.75 20.53 -14.79
N VAL A 8 -1.07 21.59 -14.05
CA VAL A 8 -0.15 22.72 -13.84
C VAL A 8 1.05 22.20 -13.05
N ALA A 9 2.26 22.42 -13.57
CA ALA A 9 3.48 22.13 -12.84
C ALA A 9 3.54 23.06 -11.61
N LEU A 10 3.69 22.47 -10.43
CA LEU A 10 3.82 23.25 -9.19
C LEU A 10 5.21 23.88 -9.13
N ASP A 11 5.25 25.19 -8.89
CA ASP A 11 6.49 25.91 -8.59
C ASP A 11 7.03 25.47 -7.21
N VAL A 12 8.28 24.99 -7.21
CA VAL A 12 8.99 24.48 -6.04
C VAL A 12 9.06 25.52 -4.94
N VAL A 13 9.37 26.78 -5.30
CA VAL A 13 9.58 27.85 -4.33
C VAL A 13 8.25 28.29 -3.72
N ALA A 14 7.22 28.45 -4.56
CA ALA A 14 5.87 28.76 -4.10
C ALA A 14 5.32 27.66 -3.17
N PHE A 15 5.50 26.39 -3.54
CA PHE A 15 5.06 25.25 -2.72
C PHE A 15 5.78 25.24 -1.36
N ARG A 16 7.11 25.36 -1.35
CA ARG A 16 7.91 25.40 -0.11
C ARG A 16 7.42 26.49 0.84
N ASN A 17 7.24 27.71 0.34
CA ASN A 17 6.85 28.85 1.16
C ASN A 17 5.42 28.70 1.71
N ALA A 18 4.50 28.21 0.89
CA ALA A 18 3.14 27.91 1.32
C ALA A 18 3.10 26.79 2.37
N PHE A 19 3.87 25.72 2.15
CA PHE A 19 4.02 24.61 3.10
C PHE A 19 4.54 25.11 4.45
N ALA A 20 5.64 25.86 4.46
CA ALA A 20 6.23 26.41 5.68
C ALA A 20 5.25 27.33 6.43
N ARG A 21 4.54 28.20 5.70
CA ARG A 21 3.51 29.09 6.28
C ARG A 21 2.33 28.33 6.87
N CYS A 22 1.89 27.24 6.22
CA CYS A 22 0.82 26.42 6.78
C CYS A 22 1.30 25.61 7.99
N LEU A 23 2.56 25.18 7.98
CA LEU A 23 3.17 24.40 9.05
C LEU A 23 3.41 25.25 10.31
N SER A 24 3.84 26.50 10.17
CA SER A 24 4.04 27.43 11.30
C SER A 24 2.76 27.74 12.08
N ASN A 25 1.58 27.55 11.46
CA ASN A 25 0.29 27.69 12.14
C ASN A 25 -0.06 26.48 13.03
N ILE A 26 0.65 25.36 12.87
CA ILE A 26 0.42 24.13 13.66
C ILE A 26 1.57 23.91 14.64
N SER A 27 2.82 24.13 14.20
CA SER A 27 4.01 24.01 15.02
C SER A 27 4.78 25.32 15.02
N HIS A 28 4.90 25.96 16.20
CA HIS A 28 5.69 27.18 16.38
C HIS A 28 7.20 26.95 16.30
N ALA A 29 7.66 25.70 16.21
CA ALA A 29 9.07 25.35 16.09
C ALA A 29 9.66 25.64 14.69
N VAL A 30 8.82 25.99 13.71
CA VAL A 30 9.21 26.12 12.31
C VAL A 30 9.22 27.58 11.87
N SER A 31 10.33 28.01 11.25
CA SER A 31 10.46 29.28 10.54
C SER A 31 10.33 29.07 9.03
N THR A 32 9.95 30.12 8.29
CA THR A 32 9.98 30.13 6.81
C THR A 32 11.39 29.95 6.23
N GLU A 33 12.41 30.19 7.05
CA GLU A 33 13.82 30.02 6.69
C GLU A 33 14.32 28.58 6.90
N SER A 34 13.54 27.72 7.54
CA SER A 34 13.95 26.33 7.79
C SER A 34 14.20 25.56 6.48
N ASP A 35 15.19 24.68 6.51
CA ASP A 35 15.51 23.79 5.40
C ASP A 35 14.36 22.82 5.09
N ASN A 36 14.26 22.37 3.83
CA ASN A 36 13.19 21.46 3.39
C ASN A 36 13.11 20.19 4.25
N ARG A 37 14.26 19.71 4.75
CA ARG A 37 14.33 18.57 5.66
C ARG A 37 13.68 18.85 7.00
N ALA A 38 14.05 19.95 7.66
CA ALA A 38 13.45 20.34 8.93
C ALA A 38 11.94 20.54 8.80
N LEU A 39 11.48 21.14 7.70
CA LEU A 39 10.06 21.27 7.37
C LEU A 39 9.35 19.91 7.25
N CYS A 40 9.95 18.94 6.57
CA CYS A 40 9.39 17.60 6.44
C CYS A 40 9.38 16.86 7.78
N GLU A 41 10.46 16.90 8.55
CA GLU A 41 10.57 16.24 9.85
C GLU A 41 9.53 16.77 10.85
N GLU A 42 9.37 18.09 10.92
CA GLU A 42 8.35 18.72 11.77
C GLU A 42 6.94 18.37 11.32
N PHE A 43 6.68 18.35 10.01
CA PHE A 43 5.40 17.88 9.51
C PHE A 43 5.14 16.41 9.88
N GLU A 44 6.15 15.54 9.82
CA GLU A 44 5.95 14.13 10.18
C GLU A 44 5.65 13.90 11.66
N LYS A 45 6.17 14.75 12.56
CA LYS A 45 5.88 14.71 14.01
C LYS A 45 4.43 15.09 14.34
N ILE A 46 3.76 15.85 13.49
CA ILE A 46 2.38 16.30 13.72
C ILE A 46 1.42 15.10 13.70
N ALA A 47 0.47 15.11 14.64
CA ALA A 47 -0.53 14.05 14.74
C ALA A 47 -1.48 14.05 13.52
N GLN A 48 -1.93 12.86 13.10
CA GLN A 48 -2.70 12.71 11.86
C GLN A 48 -3.99 13.55 11.82
N PHE A 49 -4.65 13.74 12.97
CA PHE A 49 -5.85 14.57 13.06
C PHE A 49 -5.56 16.05 12.77
N GLN A 50 -4.37 16.56 13.13
CA GLN A 50 -3.94 17.93 12.85
C GLN A 50 -3.53 18.14 11.39
N LYS A 51 -3.10 17.06 10.71
CA LYS A 51 -2.83 17.05 9.27
C LYS A 51 -4.10 17.11 8.42
N ARG A 52 -5.29 16.87 9.00
CA ARG A 52 -6.56 16.93 8.26
C ARG A 52 -6.79 18.34 7.70
N GLY A 53 -7.04 18.42 6.38
CA GLY A 53 -7.24 19.69 5.68
C GLY A 53 -5.96 20.52 5.47
N PHE A 54 -4.79 20.02 5.88
CA PHE A 54 -3.51 20.71 5.70
C PHE A 54 -3.24 21.00 4.22
N TRP A 55 -3.38 20.00 3.35
CA TRP A 55 -3.15 20.14 1.92
C TRP A 55 -4.14 21.08 1.24
N GLY A 56 -5.37 21.18 1.75
CA GLY A 56 -6.35 22.18 1.28
C GLY A 56 -5.88 23.61 1.54
N ARG A 57 -5.29 23.86 2.71
CA ARG A 57 -4.72 25.18 3.04
C ARG A 57 -3.49 25.51 2.19
N VAL A 58 -2.59 24.55 1.99
CA VAL A 58 -1.42 24.72 1.11
C VAL A 58 -1.88 25.01 -0.32
N GLY A 59 -2.82 24.21 -0.83
CA GLY A 59 -3.40 24.38 -2.16
C GLY A 59 -4.10 25.73 -2.34
N TYR A 60 -4.82 26.21 -1.33
CA TYR A 60 -5.43 27.55 -1.35
C TYR A 60 -4.40 28.67 -1.54
N VAL A 61 -3.23 28.57 -0.90
CA VAL A 61 -2.19 29.61 -0.99
C VAL A 61 -1.55 29.67 -2.38
N ILE A 62 -1.38 28.52 -3.05
CA ILE A 62 -0.72 28.43 -4.36
C ILE A 62 -1.70 28.22 -5.53
N ASN A 63 -3.00 28.32 -5.26
CA ASN A 63 -4.08 28.06 -6.21
C ASN A 63 -3.95 26.69 -6.92
N ALA A 64 -3.70 25.63 -6.14
CA ALA A 64 -3.58 24.26 -6.62
C ALA A 64 -4.51 23.30 -5.88
N ASP A 65 -4.77 22.16 -6.51
CA ASP A 65 -5.60 21.13 -5.91
C ASP A 65 -4.89 20.45 -4.71
N SER A 66 -5.65 20.13 -3.68
CA SER A 66 -5.13 19.52 -2.45
C SER A 66 -4.45 18.17 -2.70
N VAL A 67 -5.01 17.34 -3.58
CA VAL A 67 -4.45 16.03 -3.94
C VAL A 67 -3.15 16.19 -4.72
N GLN A 68 -3.05 17.22 -5.57
CA GLN A 68 -1.81 17.56 -6.26
C GLN A 68 -0.72 17.98 -5.27
N CYS A 69 -1.06 18.81 -4.27
CA CYS A 69 -0.12 19.26 -3.24
C CYS A 69 0.41 18.09 -2.41
N GLU A 70 -0.46 17.20 -1.95
CA GLU A 70 -0.09 15.98 -1.21
C GLU A 70 0.84 15.09 -2.05
N ARG A 71 0.45 14.82 -3.29
CA ARG A 71 1.27 13.99 -4.20
C ARG A 71 2.63 14.60 -4.46
N TYR A 72 2.69 15.92 -4.62
CA TYR A 72 3.94 16.65 -4.83
C TYR A 72 4.84 16.55 -3.59
N TYR A 73 4.26 16.71 -2.40
CA TYR A 73 4.98 16.53 -1.14
C TYR A 73 5.66 15.16 -1.08
N THR A 74 4.89 14.08 -1.21
CA THR A 74 5.41 12.72 -1.03
C THR A 74 6.41 12.32 -2.12
N LYS A 75 6.21 12.78 -3.36
CA LYS A 75 7.05 12.35 -4.50
C LYS A 75 8.30 13.18 -4.72
N GLN A 76 8.22 14.50 -4.52
CA GLN A 76 9.30 15.42 -4.89
C GLN A 76 9.85 16.19 -3.70
N PHE A 77 8.99 16.85 -2.93
CA PHE A 77 9.46 17.73 -1.86
C PHE A 77 10.13 16.94 -0.74
N GLN A 78 9.50 15.85 -0.29
CA GLN A 78 10.04 14.97 0.74
C GLN A 78 11.29 14.24 0.24
N THR A 79 11.31 13.76 -1.00
CA THR A 79 12.47 13.02 -1.54
C THR A 79 13.68 13.91 -1.77
N ALA A 80 13.49 15.17 -2.17
CA ALA A 80 14.56 16.14 -2.31
C ALA A 80 15.19 16.56 -0.97
N ALA A 81 14.52 16.27 0.15
CA ALA A 81 15.02 16.58 1.48
C ALA A 81 16.04 15.56 2.03
N TYR A 82 16.24 14.43 1.36
CA TYR A 82 17.15 13.35 1.77
C TYR A 82 18.18 13.08 0.67
N SER A 83 19.47 13.05 1.01
CA SER A 83 20.54 12.83 0.04
C SER A 83 20.68 11.36 -0.36
N ASP A 84 20.38 10.43 0.55
CA ASP A 84 20.76 9.04 0.36
C ASP A 84 19.65 8.20 -0.27
N ALA A 85 20.07 7.40 -1.25
CA ALA A 85 19.30 6.27 -1.73
C ALA A 85 19.55 5.05 -0.82
N LEU A 86 18.54 4.19 -0.69
CA LEU A 86 18.71 2.89 -0.04
C LEU A 86 19.77 2.07 -0.79
N SER A 87 20.89 1.81 -0.13
CA SER A 87 21.94 0.95 -0.66
C SER A 87 21.47 -0.51 -0.77
N GLY A 88 22.25 -1.35 -1.46
CA GLY A 88 21.96 -2.79 -1.54
C GLY A 88 21.97 -3.44 -0.15
N ASP A 89 22.93 -3.06 0.69
CA ASP A 89 23.09 -3.61 2.04
C ASP A 89 21.94 -3.17 2.96
N ASP A 90 21.54 -1.90 2.88
CA ASP A 90 20.39 -1.39 3.66
C ASP A 90 19.10 -2.13 3.30
N LYS A 91 18.90 -2.42 2.01
CA LYS A 91 17.73 -3.18 1.54
C LYS A 91 17.75 -4.60 2.08
N ALA A 92 18.88 -5.30 1.97
CA ALA A 92 19.02 -6.66 2.47
C ALA A 92 18.76 -6.72 3.98
N PHE A 93 19.35 -5.79 4.75
CA PHE A 93 19.14 -5.65 6.18
C PHE A 93 17.67 -5.40 6.54
N LEU A 94 17.01 -4.45 5.86
CA LEU A 94 15.60 -4.15 6.11
C LEU A 94 14.66 -5.30 5.73
N GLU A 95 14.96 -6.02 4.64
CA GLU A 95 14.20 -7.20 4.24
C GLU A 95 14.29 -8.31 5.29
N GLU A 96 15.50 -8.58 5.81
CA GLU A 96 15.72 -9.54 6.89
C GLU A 96 14.94 -9.15 8.15
N GLN A 97 15.09 -7.91 8.62
CA GLN A 97 14.37 -7.42 9.81
C GLN A 97 12.85 -7.47 9.63
N THR A 98 12.36 -7.14 8.44
CA THR A 98 10.93 -7.22 8.10
C THR A 98 10.41 -8.65 8.22
N VAL A 99 11.15 -9.63 7.70
CA VAL A 99 10.79 -11.06 7.79
C VAL A 99 10.78 -11.53 9.23
N THR A 100 11.82 -11.21 10.00
CA THR A 100 11.92 -11.61 11.41
C THR A 100 10.77 -11.05 12.24
N LEU A 101 10.47 -9.75 12.11
CA LEU A 101 9.38 -9.12 12.85
C LEU A 101 8.01 -9.67 12.44
N TYR A 102 7.82 -9.96 11.15
CA TYR A 102 6.58 -10.57 10.66
C TYR A 102 6.40 -11.99 11.22
N GLN A 103 7.46 -12.80 11.26
CA GLN A 103 7.43 -14.15 11.86
C GLN A 103 7.15 -14.12 13.36
N ASN A 104 7.57 -13.05 14.04
CA ASN A 104 7.26 -12.81 15.45
C ASN A 104 5.82 -12.28 15.68
N GLY A 105 4.99 -12.20 14.64
CA GLY A 105 3.59 -11.78 14.74
C GLY A 105 3.37 -10.27 14.85
N ALA A 106 4.37 -9.44 14.53
CA ALA A 106 4.20 -7.99 14.54
C ALA A 106 3.23 -7.51 13.45
N GLY A 107 2.43 -6.50 13.76
CA GLY A 107 1.52 -5.90 12.78
C GLY A 107 2.27 -5.09 11.71
N LYS A 108 1.76 -5.04 10.47
CA LYS A 108 2.42 -4.37 9.32
C LYS A 108 2.90 -2.95 9.64
N ARG A 109 2.08 -2.17 10.36
CA ARG A 109 2.40 -0.79 10.74
C ARG A 109 3.54 -0.71 11.76
N GLN A 110 3.52 -1.58 12.79
CA GLN A 110 4.61 -1.69 13.76
C GLN A 110 5.93 -2.06 13.10
N ILE A 111 5.91 -2.97 12.12
CA ILE A 111 7.11 -3.36 11.37
C ILE A 111 7.69 -2.13 10.64
N ALA A 112 6.84 -1.40 9.91
CA ALA A 112 7.27 -0.20 9.19
C ALA A 112 7.86 0.87 10.14
N ASP A 113 7.20 1.13 11.27
CA ASP A 113 7.69 2.07 12.28
C ASP A 113 9.03 1.62 12.88
N ARG A 114 9.19 0.32 13.16
CA ARG A 114 10.45 -0.22 13.68
C ARG A 114 11.58 -0.13 12.66
N CYS A 115 11.31 -0.44 11.40
CA CYS A 115 12.28 -0.31 10.31
C CYS A 115 12.72 1.14 10.09
N LYS A 116 11.81 2.12 10.21
CA LYS A 116 12.16 3.54 10.18
C LYS A 116 13.07 3.93 11.33
N GLU A 117 12.76 3.48 12.56
CA GLU A 117 13.60 3.74 13.73
C GLU A 117 15.02 3.14 13.59
N LEU A 118 15.15 1.93 13.03
CA LEU A 118 16.47 1.32 12.77
C LEU A 118 17.34 2.14 11.82
N MET A 119 16.72 2.87 10.89
CA MET A 119 17.40 3.67 9.88
C MET A 119 17.41 5.17 10.21
N LYS A 120 17.01 5.56 11.42
CA LYS A 120 16.86 6.97 11.82
C LYS A 120 18.14 7.80 11.69
N ASN A 121 19.30 7.16 11.87
CA ASN A 121 20.61 7.81 11.75
C ASN A 121 21.12 7.90 10.29
N ARG A 122 20.38 7.33 9.33
CA ARG A 122 20.70 7.40 7.89
C ARG A 122 19.89 8.50 7.24
N ASP A 123 20.46 9.15 6.22
CA ASP A 123 19.76 10.20 5.48
C ASP A 123 18.82 9.64 4.40
N ILE A 124 17.96 8.71 4.79
CA ILE A 124 17.08 7.98 3.88
C ILE A 124 15.63 8.42 4.09
N CYS A 125 14.95 8.72 2.98
CA CYS A 125 13.55 9.10 3.01
C CYS A 125 12.66 7.99 3.64
N PRO A 126 11.89 8.29 4.70
CA PRO A 126 11.06 7.30 5.41
C PRO A 126 10.04 6.58 4.52
N SER A 127 9.42 7.28 3.56
CA SER A 127 8.42 6.69 2.66
C SER A 127 9.00 5.60 1.75
N ARG A 128 10.32 5.65 1.45
CA ARG A 128 11.01 4.58 0.72
C ARG A 128 11.18 3.33 1.58
N ILE A 129 11.46 3.50 2.87
CA ILE A 129 11.55 2.38 3.84
C ILE A 129 10.19 1.70 3.94
N GLU A 130 9.13 2.47 4.15
CA GLU A 130 7.76 1.93 4.22
C GLU A 130 7.38 1.15 2.95
N SER A 131 7.67 1.73 1.78
CA SER A 131 7.40 1.07 0.49
C SER A 131 8.13 -0.27 0.37
N LEU A 132 9.39 -0.35 0.80
CA LEU A 132 10.17 -1.59 0.80
C LEU A 132 9.54 -2.62 1.74
N VAL A 133 9.23 -2.23 2.98
CA VAL A 133 8.62 -3.10 3.99
C VAL A 133 7.32 -3.71 3.47
N PHE A 134 6.39 -2.89 2.96
CA PHE A 134 5.10 -3.38 2.46
C PHE A 134 5.27 -4.31 1.26
N HIS A 135 6.19 -4.02 0.35
CA HIS A 135 6.48 -4.88 -0.78
C HIS A 135 7.08 -6.23 -0.36
N THR A 136 7.96 -6.25 0.63
CA THR A 136 8.54 -7.48 1.19
C THR A 136 7.48 -8.33 1.88
N LEU A 137 6.60 -7.72 2.67
CA LEU A 137 5.46 -8.41 3.30
C LEU A 137 4.52 -9.01 2.24
N GLN A 138 4.21 -8.27 1.17
CA GLN A 138 3.38 -8.76 0.07
C GLN A 138 4.00 -9.97 -0.63
N LYS A 139 5.31 -9.92 -0.93
CA LYS A 139 6.05 -11.04 -1.52
C LYS A 139 6.01 -12.29 -0.63
N ASN A 140 6.18 -12.13 0.68
CA ASN A 140 6.15 -13.26 1.61
C ASN A 140 4.75 -13.88 1.73
N SER A 141 3.70 -13.07 1.75
CA SER A 141 2.32 -13.56 1.75
C SER A 141 2.02 -14.43 0.51
N GLN A 142 2.50 -14.01 -0.68
CA GLN A 142 2.31 -14.77 -1.91
C GLN A 142 3.11 -16.09 -1.93
N ARG A 143 4.31 -16.12 -1.31
CA ARG A 143 5.12 -17.33 -1.22
C ARG A 143 4.48 -18.37 -0.30
N GLN A 144 3.89 -17.96 0.82
CA GLN A 144 3.19 -18.86 1.73
C GLN A 144 1.94 -19.47 1.08
N GLN A 145 1.15 -18.69 0.33
CA GLN A 145 0.00 -19.23 -0.43
C GLN A 145 0.42 -20.29 -1.47
N LYS A 146 1.53 -20.08 -2.18
CA LYS A 146 2.04 -21.06 -3.16
C LYS A 146 2.54 -22.36 -2.52
N GLN A 147 3.00 -22.34 -1.28
CA GLN A 147 3.46 -23.55 -0.58
C GLN A 147 2.30 -24.41 -0.05
N GLN A 148 1.13 -23.82 0.19
CA GLN A 148 -0.08 -24.56 0.54
C GLN A 148 -0.72 -25.26 -0.67
N LEU A 149 -0.45 -24.78 -1.89
CA LEU A 149 -0.83 -25.41 -3.15
C LEU A 149 0.26 -26.37 -3.66
N LYS A 150 0.66 -27.36 -2.86
CA LYS A 150 1.41 -28.49 -3.44
C LYS A 150 0.41 -29.41 -4.16
N PRO A 151 0.64 -29.74 -5.45
CA PRO A 151 -0.23 -30.66 -6.16
C PRO A 151 -0.19 -32.02 -5.48
N VAL A 152 -1.36 -32.58 -5.19
CA VAL A 152 -1.54 -33.98 -4.83
C VAL A 152 -0.82 -34.81 -5.91
N GLN A 153 0.28 -35.46 -5.54
CA GLN A 153 0.92 -36.42 -6.42
C GLN A 153 -0.04 -37.59 -6.62
N TYR A 154 -0.66 -37.67 -7.78
CA TYR A 154 -1.36 -38.87 -8.21
C TYR A 154 -0.29 -39.96 -8.44
N SER A 155 -0.12 -40.83 -7.44
CA SER A 155 0.62 -42.07 -7.55
C SER A 155 -0.01 -42.92 -8.64
N THR A 156 0.59 -42.92 -9.83
CA THR A 156 0.17 -43.80 -10.92
C THR A 156 0.83 -45.15 -10.69
N CYS A 157 0.09 -46.09 -10.10
CA CYS A 157 0.54 -47.47 -9.95
C CYS A 157 0.57 -48.12 -11.33
N PHE A 158 1.77 -48.39 -11.82
CA PHE A 158 2.01 -49.18 -13.02
C PHE A 158 1.98 -50.65 -12.59
N GLU A 159 0.90 -51.37 -12.88
CA GLU A 159 0.90 -52.83 -12.81
C GLU A 159 0.71 -53.43 -14.20
N THR A 160 1.75 -54.14 -14.62
CA THR A 160 1.83 -54.93 -15.85
C THR A 160 1.40 -56.35 -15.51
N MET A 161 0.35 -56.86 -16.18
CA MET A 161 0.10 -58.31 -16.36
C MET A 161 -0.40 -58.52 -17.80
N VAL A 162 0.41 -59.08 -18.71
CA VAL A 162 0.47 -60.51 -19.11
C VAL A 162 -0.73 -60.96 -19.98
N THR A 163 -0.41 -61.13 -21.28
CA THR A 163 -0.90 -62.05 -22.34
C THR A 163 -2.33 -62.64 -22.32
N GLY A 164 -3.04 -62.50 -23.46
CA GLY A 164 -4.18 -63.33 -23.86
C GLY A 164 -4.73 -62.96 -25.25
N THR A 165 -4.93 -63.95 -26.10
CA THR A 165 -5.23 -63.90 -27.55
C THR A 165 -6.69 -63.57 -27.93
N MET A 166 -6.85 -62.87 -29.07
CA MET A 166 -7.98 -62.74 -30.01
C MET A 166 -9.43 -62.64 -29.48
N SER A 167 -10.12 -61.55 -29.80
CA SER A 167 -11.24 -61.48 -30.77
C SER A 167 -11.91 -60.11 -30.76
N ASP A 168 -12.25 -59.61 -31.95
CA ASP A 168 -13.01 -58.39 -32.23
C ASP A 168 -14.32 -58.30 -31.44
N VAL A 169 -14.55 -57.20 -30.72
CA VAL A 169 -15.86 -56.50 -30.61
C VAL A 169 -15.60 -55.05 -30.23
N GLU A 170 -15.98 -54.13 -31.12
CA GLU A 170 -16.18 -52.70 -30.83
C GLU A 170 -17.27 -52.51 -29.76
N MET A 171 -16.99 -51.73 -28.71
CA MET A 171 -18.03 -50.90 -28.10
C MET A 171 -17.43 -49.73 -27.32
N LYS A 172 -17.78 -48.52 -27.76
CA LYS A 172 -17.35 -47.23 -27.20
C LYS A 172 -17.85 -47.06 -25.77
N SER A 173 -16.90 -46.87 -24.85
CA SER A 173 -17.10 -46.38 -23.49
C SER A 173 -16.97 -44.86 -23.47
N GLN A 174 -18.01 -44.15 -23.01
CA GLN A 174 -17.85 -42.82 -22.42
C GLN A 174 -18.53 -42.80 -21.05
N GLN A 175 -17.69 -42.46 -20.08
CA GLN A 175 -17.82 -42.54 -18.64
C GLN A 175 -19.04 -41.80 -18.06
N LEU A 176 -19.70 -42.50 -17.14
CA LEU A 176 -20.59 -41.95 -16.12
C LEU A 176 -19.83 -41.82 -14.80
N GLN A 177 -20.15 -40.74 -14.08
CA GLN A 177 -20.22 -40.61 -12.62
C GLN A 177 -18.90 -40.59 -11.81
N GLN A 178 -18.66 -39.50 -11.08
CA GLN A 178 -19.30 -39.30 -9.77
C GLN A 178 -19.07 -37.91 -9.17
N LYS A 179 -20.17 -37.34 -8.66
CA LYS A 179 -20.27 -36.22 -7.72
C LYS A 179 -19.81 -36.67 -6.33
N CYS A 180 -19.11 -35.76 -5.61
CA CYS A 180 -19.08 -35.49 -4.16
C CYS A 180 -17.66 -35.00 -3.81
N CYS A 181 -17.40 -33.91 -3.11
CA CYS A 181 -18.16 -33.22 -2.08
C CYS A 181 -17.94 -31.70 -2.19
N SER A 182 -19.03 -30.96 -2.09
CA SER A 182 -19.03 -29.62 -1.51
C SER A 182 -18.80 -29.75 0.00
N VAL A 183 -17.65 -29.29 0.49
CA VAL A 183 -17.48 -28.91 1.89
C VAL A 183 -17.26 -27.41 1.91
N LEU A 184 -18.35 -26.71 2.25
CA LEU A 184 -18.31 -25.39 2.84
C LEU A 184 -17.63 -25.51 4.21
N PHE A 185 -16.56 -24.76 4.43
CA PHE A 185 -16.29 -24.18 5.73
C PHE A 185 -15.88 -22.72 5.53
N ASN A 186 -16.66 -21.86 6.19
CA ASN A 186 -16.48 -20.44 6.33
C ASN A 186 -15.11 -20.14 6.93
N ASP A 187 -14.41 -19.17 6.34
CA ASP A 187 -13.62 -18.25 7.14
C ASP A 187 -13.88 -16.84 6.61
N GLU A 188 -14.60 -16.08 7.43
CA GLU A 188 -14.99 -14.70 7.20
C GLU A 188 -13.75 -13.80 7.21
N SER A 189 -13.30 -13.37 6.04
CA SER A 189 -12.58 -12.09 5.89
C SER A 189 -12.55 -11.64 4.42
N GLU A 190 -13.72 -11.57 3.80
CA GLU A 190 -13.93 -10.66 2.67
C GLU A 190 -13.99 -9.22 3.21
N ILE A 191 -12.86 -8.53 3.17
CA ILE A 191 -12.88 -7.07 2.98
C ILE A 191 -13.09 -6.87 1.48
N ASP A 192 -14.36 -6.83 1.13
CA ASP A 192 -14.87 -6.38 -0.14
C ASP A 192 -14.45 -4.91 -0.33
N PHE A 193 -13.48 -4.65 -1.21
CA PHE A 193 -13.21 -3.29 -1.71
C PHE A 193 -14.31 -2.95 -2.72
N MET A 194 -15.53 -2.76 -2.21
CA MET A 194 -16.60 -2.14 -2.97
C MET A 194 -16.18 -0.72 -3.35
N GLN A 195 -16.11 -0.51 -4.66
CA GLN A 195 -16.07 0.79 -5.28
C GLN A 195 -17.29 1.59 -4.83
N CYS A 196 -17.12 2.54 -3.90
CA CYS A 196 -18.10 3.60 -3.69
C CYS A 196 -18.02 4.61 -4.83
N ASN A 197 -18.65 4.26 -5.96
CA ASN A 197 -19.24 5.24 -6.87
C ASN A 197 -20.72 5.32 -6.50
N LEU A 198 -21.11 6.31 -5.68
CA LEU A 198 -22.48 6.79 -5.63
C LEU A 198 -22.49 8.22 -5.10
N ALA A 199 -22.96 9.11 -5.97
CA ALA A 199 -23.32 10.47 -5.65
C ALA A 199 -24.45 10.48 -4.62
N CYS A 200 -24.35 11.36 -3.62
CA CYS A 200 -25.50 11.81 -2.85
C CYS A 200 -25.60 13.33 -2.98
N PRO A 201 -26.69 13.86 -3.55
CA PRO A 201 -27.09 15.24 -3.32
C PRO A 201 -27.74 15.32 -1.94
N VAL A 202 -27.32 16.26 -1.11
CA VAL A 202 -28.03 16.60 0.13
C VAL A 202 -28.81 17.88 -0.14
N GLU A 203 -30.11 17.74 -0.38
CA GLU A 203 -31.07 18.82 -0.20
C GLU A 203 -31.24 19.06 1.30
N PHE A 204 -30.87 20.25 1.76
CA PHE A 204 -31.25 20.73 3.09
C PHE A 204 -32.61 21.39 2.99
N VAL A 205 -33.63 20.68 3.48
CA VAL A 205 -34.92 21.28 3.86
C VAL A 205 -34.70 21.98 5.20
N LEU A 206 -34.79 23.30 5.20
CA LEU A 206 -34.94 24.10 6.41
C LEU A 206 -36.44 24.19 6.70
N ASP A 207 -36.87 23.62 7.83
CA ASP A 207 -38.17 23.94 8.42
C ASP A 207 -37.95 24.85 9.66
N PRO A 208 -38.74 25.93 9.82
CA PRO A 208 -38.53 26.93 10.85
C PRO A 208 -39.47 26.70 12.04
N PHE A 209 -38.95 26.54 13.25
CA PHE A 209 -39.73 26.80 14.47
C PHE A 209 -38.85 27.37 15.59
N GLU A 210 -39.29 28.54 16.04
CA GLU A 210 -39.01 29.32 17.27
C GLU A 210 -37.64 29.96 17.48
#